data_AF-W7F2I6-F1
#
_entry.id   AF-W7F2I6-F1
#
_cell.length_a   1.000
_cell.length_b   1.000
_cell.length_c   1.000
_cell.angle_alpha   90.00
_cell.angle_beta   90.00
_cell.angle_gamma   90.00
#
_symmetry.space_group_name_H-M   'P 1'
#
loop_
_entity.id
_entity.type
_entity.pdbx_description
1 polymer ?
#
loop_
_entity_poly.entity_id
_entity_poly.type
_entity_poly.pdbx_seq_one_letter_code
_entity_poly.pdbx_strand_id
1 'polypeptide(L)'
;MGKFGDVNKIIHHMNEKLEPLGFIVNNELIKGEEYIILNSERMRNPSNKDSTRENEPFVNVKEEYLFNSKLKKNEISLYYLIIEYIISNNKNLKIDIGDTTYKSLCVQLNIKNAHTQKNILDKFIFYNWIEKKSGELTLGIRFFTDLIKFFPLNNLDKCSLCNNAIIVENKRCSHCLSVYHPHCFNHLAEKLSLCFVCKNAL
;
A
#
# COMPACT_ATOMS: atom_id res chain seq x y z
N MET A 1 26.20 -29.79 -2.55
CA MET A 1 25.19 -28.95 -3.23
C MET A 1 25.06 -27.64 -2.47
N GLY A 2 25.67 -26.57 -2.98
CA GLY A 2 25.59 -25.25 -2.35
C GLY A 2 24.15 -24.76 -2.39
N LYS A 3 23.60 -24.39 -1.22
CA LYS A 3 22.28 -23.75 -1.15
C LYS A 3 22.30 -22.54 -2.08
N PHE A 4 21.32 -22.47 -2.99
CA PHE A 4 21.03 -21.29 -3.78
C PHE A 4 21.03 -20.06 -2.84
N GLY A 5 21.73 -19.00 -3.25
CA GLY A 5 22.31 -17.98 -2.37
C GLY A 5 21.38 -17.40 -1.31
N ASP A 6 21.92 -17.20 -0.11
CA ASP A 6 21.31 -16.42 0.96
C ASP A 6 20.78 -15.09 0.40
N VAL A 7 19.44 -14.91 0.44
CA VAL A 7 18.76 -13.74 -0.13
C VAL A 7 19.33 -12.44 0.43
N ASN A 8 19.76 -12.44 1.70
CA ASN A 8 20.39 -11.27 2.30
C ASN A 8 21.73 -10.92 1.65
N LYS A 9 22.51 -11.93 1.24
CA LYS A 9 23.77 -11.71 0.50
C LYS A 9 23.51 -11.19 -0.90
N ILE A 10 22.43 -11.67 -1.55
CA ILE A 10 22.02 -11.18 -2.87
C ILE A 10 21.63 -9.70 -2.77
N ILE A 11 20.75 -9.36 -1.81
CA ILE A 11 20.31 -7.97 -1.58
C ILE A 11 21.50 -7.07 -1.24
N HIS A 12 22.39 -7.52 -0.34
CA HIS A 12 23.59 -6.78 0.00
C HIS A 12 24.43 -6.46 -1.23
N HIS A 13 24.70 -7.47 -2.06
CA HIS A 13 25.47 -7.29 -3.29
C HIS A 13 24.78 -6.37 -4.31
N MET A 14 23.45 -6.44 -4.43
CA MET A 14 22.69 -5.51 -5.27
C MET A 14 22.84 -4.06 -4.77
N ASN A 15 22.73 -3.84 -3.46
CA ASN A 15 22.85 -2.52 -2.87
C ASN A 15 24.24 -1.91 -3.04
N GLU A 16 25.32 -2.70 -2.95
CA GLU A 16 26.70 -2.23 -3.26
C GLU A 16 26.82 -1.58 -4.66
N LYS A 17 25.98 -1.98 -5.62
CA LYS A 17 25.99 -1.46 -6.99
C LYS A 17 24.93 -0.40 -7.26
N LEU A 18 23.80 -0.48 -6.57
CA LEU A 18 22.63 0.37 -6.82
C LEU A 18 22.60 1.63 -5.95
N GLU A 19 23.18 1.58 -4.75
CA GLU A 19 23.22 2.72 -3.83
C GLU A 19 23.93 3.95 -4.43
N PRO A 20 25.08 3.81 -5.14
CA PRO A 20 25.71 4.94 -5.83
C PRO A 20 24.84 5.58 -6.92
N LEU A 21 23.87 4.83 -7.46
CA LEU A 21 22.90 5.30 -8.44
C LEU A 21 21.65 5.91 -7.78
N GLY A 22 21.60 5.94 -6.44
CA GLY A 22 20.46 6.43 -5.66
C GLY A 22 19.30 5.44 -5.61
N PHE A 23 19.58 4.14 -5.70
CA PHE A 23 18.59 3.08 -5.56
C PHE A 23 18.95 2.13 -4.42
N ILE A 24 17.93 1.61 -3.74
CA ILE A 24 18.06 0.64 -2.67
C ILE A 24 17.09 -0.51 -2.90
N VAL A 25 17.54 -1.71 -2.61
CA VAL A 25 16.77 -2.95 -2.65
C VAL A 25 16.49 -3.38 -1.22
N ASN A 26 15.21 -3.54 -0.90
CA ASN A 26 14.75 -4.00 0.40
C ASN A 26 13.96 -5.31 0.25
N ASN A 27 13.99 -6.14 1.30
CA ASN A 27 13.00 -7.19 1.47
C ASN A 27 11.92 -6.68 2.44
N GLU A 28 10.67 -6.69 2.02
CA GLU A 28 9.53 -6.22 2.82
C GLU A 28 8.43 -7.29 2.87
N LEU A 29 7.85 -7.47 4.06
CA LEU A 29 6.70 -8.35 4.25
C LEU A 29 5.42 -7.54 4.06
N ILE A 30 4.71 -7.79 2.96
CA ILE A 30 3.46 -7.08 2.64
C ILE A 30 2.31 -8.08 2.62
N LYS A 31 1.29 -7.82 3.44
CA LYS A 31 0.12 -8.70 3.60
C LYS A 31 0.45 -10.18 3.88
N GLY A 32 1.64 -10.47 4.44
CA GLY A 32 2.09 -11.83 4.76
C GLY A 32 2.93 -12.51 3.69
N GLU A 33 3.24 -11.82 2.58
CA GLU A 33 4.13 -12.30 1.52
C GLU A 33 5.40 -11.46 1.46
N GLU A 34 6.54 -12.10 1.16
CA GLU A 34 7.84 -11.42 1.05
C GLU A 34 8.04 -10.83 -0.35
N TYR A 35 8.46 -9.57 -0.42
CA TYR A 35 8.70 -8.83 -1.64
C TYR A 35 10.09 -8.23 -1.64
N ILE A 36 10.82 -8.39 -2.76
CA ILE A 36 12.05 -7.66 -3.04
C ILE A 36 11.68 -6.39 -3.82
N ILE A 37 11.89 -5.22 -3.22
CA ILE A 37 11.46 -3.93 -3.74
C ILE A 37 12.68 -3.09 -4.07
N LEU A 38 12.71 -2.57 -5.30
CA LEU A 38 13.69 -1.57 -5.74
C LEU A 38 13.10 -0.17 -5.55
N ASN A 39 13.65 0.59 -4.61
CA ASN A 39 13.26 1.95 -4.29
C ASN A 39 14.32 2.95 -4.76
N SER A 40 13.89 4.16 -5.13
CA SER A 40 14.83 5.27 -5.33
C SER A 40 14.93 6.12 -4.06
N GLU A 41 16.14 6.36 -3.57
CA GLU A 41 16.40 7.24 -2.42
C GLU A 41 16.06 8.70 -2.72
N ARG A 42 16.06 9.11 -4.00
CA ARG A 42 15.66 10.46 -4.39
C ARG A 42 14.16 10.70 -4.20
N MET A 43 13.36 9.65 -4.06
CA MET A 43 11.94 9.70 -3.71
C MET A 43 11.74 9.59 -2.19
N ARG A 44 12.48 10.40 -1.42
CA ARG A 44 12.32 10.51 0.04
C ARG A 44 10.98 11.17 0.36
N ASN A 45 10.37 10.68 1.44
CA ASN A 45 9.13 11.19 1.98
C ASN A 45 9.32 12.67 2.41
N PRO A 46 8.50 13.64 1.93
CA PRO A 46 8.60 15.04 2.37
C PRO A 46 8.36 15.21 3.88
N SER A 47 7.87 14.18 4.56
CA SER A 47 7.69 14.15 6.02
C SER A 47 9.01 14.02 6.81
N ASN A 48 10.12 13.60 6.18
CA ASN A 48 11.44 13.63 6.81
C ASN A 48 12.03 15.03 6.65
N LYS A 49 11.62 15.94 7.55
CA LYS A 49 12.28 17.22 7.73
C LYS A 49 13.69 16.99 8.28
N ASP A 50 14.67 16.86 7.40
CA ASP A 50 15.96 17.49 7.68
C ASP A 50 15.72 19.00 7.65
N SER A 51 15.90 19.65 8.80
CA SER A 51 15.62 21.06 9.08
C SER A 51 16.54 22.06 8.34
N THR A 52 17.05 21.70 7.16
CA THR A 52 17.99 22.51 6.38
C THR A 52 17.44 22.99 5.04
N ARG A 53 16.19 22.67 4.69
CA ARG A 53 15.55 23.13 3.44
C ARG A 53 14.17 23.70 3.67
N GLU A 54 14.08 24.79 4.45
CA GLU A 54 12.82 25.46 4.78
C GLU A 54 12.18 26.25 3.62
N ASN A 55 12.79 26.26 2.43
CA ASN A 55 12.35 27.07 1.28
C ASN A 55 12.00 26.27 0.00
N GLU A 56 11.95 24.94 0.05
CA GLU A 56 11.39 24.19 -1.08
C GLU A 56 9.85 24.24 -1.00
N PRO A 57 9.16 24.68 -2.07
CA PRO A 57 7.71 24.79 -2.07
C PRO A 57 7.12 23.41 -1.77
N PHE A 58 6.15 23.34 -0.86
CA PHE A 58 5.31 22.18 -0.67
C PHE A 58 4.87 21.67 -2.05
N VAL A 59 5.41 20.54 -2.50
CA VAL A 59 5.06 19.98 -3.80
C VAL A 59 3.68 19.37 -3.65
N ASN A 60 2.70 20.24 -3.85
CA ASN A 60 1.31 19.90 -3.90
C ASN A 60 1.06 19.20 -5.25
N VAL A 61 0.31 18.09 -5.19
CA VAL A 61 -0.33 17.38 -6.30
C VAL A 61 0.51 16.26 -6.97
N LYS A 62 0.16 15.02 -6.62
CA LYS A 62 0.03 13.87 -7.55
C LYS A 62 1.17 13.74 -8.58
N GLU A 63 2.33 13.36 -8.10
CA GLU A 63 3.53 13.22 -8.91
C GLU A 63 3.40 12.06 -9.91
N GLU A 64 3.14 12.39 -11.17
CA GLU A 64 2.90 11.43 -12.26
C GLU A 64 4.06 10.44 -12.46
N TYR A 65 5.27 10.84 -12.05
CA TYR A 65 6.48 10.01 -12.14
C TYR A 65 6.40 8.75 -11.26
N LEU A 66 5.56 8.74 -10.22
CA LEU A 66 5.36 7.57 -9.36
C LEU A 66 4.60 6.43 -10.07
N PHE A 67 3.96 6.72 -11.22
CA PHE A 67 3.06 5.79 -11.91
C PHE A 67 3.64 5.16 -13.19
N ASN A 68 4.98 5.07 -13.28
CA ASN A 68 5.71 4.35 -14.33
C ASN A 68 5.32 4.70 -15.79
N SER A 69 4.91 5.95 -16.06
CA SER A 69 4.44 6.47 -17.37
C SER A 69 3.29 5.69 -18.06
N LYS A 70 2.81 4.59 -17.46
CA LYS A 70 1.74 3.76 -18.03
C LYS A 70 0.37 4.40 -17.85
N LEU A 71 0.17 5.18 -16.79
CA LEU A 71 -1.11 5.80 -16.50
C LEU A 71 -1.16 7.23 -17.05
N LYS A 72 -2.33 7.62 -17.58
CA LYS A 72 -2.62 8.99 -17.99
C LYS A 72 -2.93 9.84 -16.76
N LYS A 73 -2.75 11.16 -16.84
CA LYS A 73 -3.04 12.11 -15.75
C LYS A 73 -4.41 11.96 -15.09
N ASN A 74 -5.46 11.73 -15.89
CA ASN A 74 -6.81 11.52 -15.37
C ASN A 74 -6.98 10.15 -14.68
N GLU A 75 -6.30 9.10 -15.17
CA GLU A 75 -6.24 7.79 -14.54
C GLU A 75 -5.49 7.88 -13.20
N ILE A 76 -4.35 8.57 -13.16
CA ILE A 76 -3.61 8.85 -11.91
C ILE A 76 -4.51 9.59 -10.93
N SER A 77 -5.20 10.65 -11.39
CA SER A 77 -6.13 11.41 -10.56
C SER A 77 -7.26 10.55 -10.01
N LEU A 78 -7.80 9.62 -10.80
CA LEU A 78 -8.82 8.66 -10.38
C LEU A 78 -8.28 7.73 -9.31
N TYR A 79 -7.07 7.22 -9.48
CA TYR A 79 -6.46 6.33 -8.52
C TYR A 79 -6.19 7.01 -7.17
N TYR A 80 -5.75 8.28 -7.16
CA TYR A 80 -5.67 9.07 -5.94
C TYR A 80 -7.01 9.18 -5.21
N LEU A 81 -8.12 9.43 -5.93
CA LEU A 81 -9.46 9.46 -5.31
C LEU A 81 -9.84 8.10 -4.70
N ILE A 82 -9.45 7.00 -5.35
CA ILE A 82 -9.67 5.65 -4.81
C ILE A 82 -8.87 5.45 -3.52
N ILE A 83 -7.58 5.82 -3.50
CA ILE A 83 -6.74 5.73 -2.31
C ILE A 83 -7.32 6.57 -1.17
N GLU A 84 -7.63 7.84 -1.43
CA GLU A 84 -8.19 8.76 -0.45
C GLU A 84 -9.48 8.21 0.16
N TYR A 85 -10.36 7.65 -0.68
CA TYR A 85 -11.59 7.03 -0.19
C TYR A 85 -11.29 5.84 0.72
N ILE A 86 -10.46 4.90 0.27
CA ILE A 86 -10.17 3.66 1.01
C ILE A 86 -9.50 3.98 2.36
N ILE A 87 -8.51 4.87 2.37
CA ILE A 87 -7.79 5.27 3.60
C ILE A 87 -8.70 6.05 4.54
N SER A 88 -9.38 7.10 4.05
CA SER A 88 -10.16 7.99 4.91
C SER A 88 -11.34 7.28 5.57
N ASN A 89 -11.90 6.27 4.90
CA ASN A 89 -13.05 5.52 5.39
C ASN A 89 -12.68 4.14 5.95
N ASN A 90 -11.42 3.74 5.84
CA ASN A 90 -10.91 2.41 6.17
C ASN A 90 -11.78 1.25 5.61
N LYS A 91 -12.25 1.38 4.36
CA LYS A 91 -13.15 0.40 3.71
C LYS A 91 -12.83 0.25 2.21
N ASN A 92 -13.10 -0.93 1.66
CA ASN A 92 -12.97 -1.18 0.23
C ASN A 92 -13.98 -0.33 -0.58
N LEU A 93 -13.62 -0.03 -1.83
CA LEU A 93 -14.45 0.77 -2.72
C LEU A 93 -15.41 -0.12 -3.52
N LYS A 94 -16.70 0.14 -3.39
CA LYS A 94 -17.73 -0.54 -4.19
C LYS A 94 -17.66 -0.10 -5.65
N ILE A 95 -18.01 -0.99 -6.58
CA ILE A 95 -17.91 -0.69 -8.01
C ILE A 95 -19.07 0.19 -8.49
N ASP A 96 -20.30 -0.15 -8.10
CA ASP A 96 -21.51 0.41 -8.71
C ASP A 96 -22.70 0.66 -7.78
N ILE A 97 -22.69 0.15 -6.55
CA ILE A 97 -23.79 0.32 -5.58
C ILE A 97 -23.33 1.15 -4.38
N GLY A 98 -24.07 2.22 -4.07
CA GLY A 98 -23.83 3.13 -2.93
C GLY A 98 -23.49 4.55 -3.37
N ASP A 99 -23.26 5.44 -2.40
CA ASP A 99 -23.04 6.87 -2.65
C ASP A 99 -21.70 7.14 -3.36
N THR A 100 -20.61 6.61 -2.78
CA THR A 100 -19.26 6.70 -3.36
C THR A 100 -18.84 5.34 -3.90
N THR A 101 -18.73 5.25 -5.21
CA THR A 101 -18.39 4.05 -5.97
C THR A 101 -17.32 4.36 -7.00
N TYR A 102 -16.67 3.34 -7.54
CA TYR A 102 -15.76 3.49 -8.67
C TYR A 102 -16.41 4.29 -9.82
N LYS A 103 -17.66 3.94 -10.18
CA LYS A 103 -18.41 4.65 -11.23
C LYS A 103 -18.64 6.12 -10.88
N SER A 104 -19.00 6.46 -9.64
CA SER A 104 -19.22 7.87 -9.26
C SER A 104 -17.92 8.67 -9.24
N LEU A 105 -16.80 8.08 -8.80
CA LEU A 105 -15.47 8.70 -8.89
C LEU A 105 -15.03 8.93 -10.34
N CYS A 106 -15.33 7.99 -11.27
CA CYS A 106 -15.09 8.20 -12.70
C CYS A 106 -15.89 9.39 -13.24
N VAL A 107 -17.17 9.50 -12.88
CA VAL A 107 -18.04 10.61 -13.32
C VAL A 107 -17.55 11.95 -12.78
N GLN A 108 -17.07 12.00 -11.53
CA GLN A 108 -16.45 13.20 -10.94
C GLN A 108 -15.27 13.72 -11.77
N LEU A 109 -14.53 12.84 -12.42
CA LEU A 109 -13.42 13.18 -13.32
C LEU A 109 -13.84 13.27 -14.80
N ASN A 110 -15.14 13.40 -15.08
CA ASN A 110 -15.73 13.48 -16.42
C ASN A 110 -15.46 12.25 -17.30
N ILE A 111 -15.21 11.08 -16.72
CA ILE A 111 -15.06 9.79 -17.42
C ILE A 111 -16.43 9.10 -17.45
N LYS A 112 -17.32 9.54 -18.35
CA LYS A 112 -18.72 9.07 -18.39
C LYS A 112 -18.93 7.77 -19.17
N ASN A 113 -18.07 7.48 -20.14
CA ASN A 113 -18.23 6.32 -21.01
C ASN A 113 -17.90 5.02 -20.25
N ALA A 114 -18.88 4.09 -20.17
CA ALA A 114 -18.74 2.85 -19.41
C ALA A 114 -17.62 1.92 -19.94
N HIS A 115 -17.40 1.90 -21.27
CA HIS A 115 -16.29 1.14 -21.85
C HIS A 115 -14.94 1.73 -21.46
N THR A 116 -14.82 3.06 -21.46
CA THR A 116 -13.61 3.75 -20.97
C THR A 116 -13.37 3.48 -19.48
N GLN A 117 -14.40 3.55 -18.65
CA GLN A 117 -14.30 3.21 -17.22
C GLN A 117 -13.78 1.78 -17.05
N LYS A 118 -14.39 0.81 -17.73
CA LYS A 118 -13.95 -0.58 -17.69
C LYS A 118 -12.48 -0.73 -18.10
N ASN A 119 -12.06 -0.11 -19.21
CA ASN A 119 -10.67 -0.20 -19.69
C ASN A 119 -9.67 0.38 -18.68
N ILE A 120 -10.02 1.47 -17.98
CA ILE A 120 -9.17 2.05 -16.93
C ILE A 120 -9.08 1.10 -15.74
N LEU A 121 -10.20 0.50 -15.31
CA LEU A 121 -10.21 -0.47 -14.23
C LEU A 121 -9.38 -1.71 -14.57
N ASP A 122 -9.58 -2.28 -15.76
CA ASP A 122 -8.82 -3.43 -16.27
C ASP A 122 -7.32 -3.12 -16.28
N LYS A 123 -6.95 -1.88 -16.63
CA LYS A 123 -5.56 -1.39 -16.60
C LYS A 123 -5.00 -1.28 -15.17
N PHE A 124 -5.76 -0.76 -14.21
CA PHE A 124 -5.33 -0.73 -12.81
C PHE A 124 -5.12 -2.13 -12.25
N ILE A 125 -5.99 -3.07 -12.60
CA ILE A 125 -5.87 -4.47 -12.17
C ILE A 125 -4.65 -5.12 -12.83
N PHE A 126 -4.50 -4.98 -14.15
CA PHE A 126 -3.40 -5.58 -14.90
C PHE A 126 -2.01 -5.14 -14.41
N TYR A 127 -1.88 -3.87 -14.01
CA TYR A 127 -0.64 -3.32 -13.46
C TYR A 127 -0.55 -3.37 -11.93
N ASN A 128 -1.42 -4.14 -11.26
CA ASN A 128 -1.44 -4.36 -9.81
C ASN A 128 -1.57 -3.09 -8.94
N TRP A 129 -2.24 -2.06 -9.46
CA TRP A 129 -2.61 -0.87 -8.68
C TRP A 129 -3.85 -1.13 -7.82
N ILE A 130 -4.81 -1.90 -8.34
CA ILE A 130 -6.05 -2.27 -7.65
C ILE A 130 -6.24 -3.78 -7.74
N GLU A 131 -6.79 -4.40 -6.70
CA GLU A 131 -7.28 -5.78 -6.76
C GLU A 131 -8.81 -5.77 -6.60
N LYS A 132 -9.46 -6.79 -7.17
CA LYS A 132 -10.90 -7.02 -6.97
C LYS A 132 -11.09 -8.16 -5.97
N LYS A 133 -11.71 -7.88 -4.82
CA LYS A 133 -12.04 -8.86 -3.79
C LYS A 133 -13.51 -8.77 -3.43
N SER A 134 -14.22 -9.90 -3.48
CA SER A 134 -15.64 -9.98 -3.09
C SER A 134 -16.56 -8.95 -3.76
N GLY A 135 -16.28 -8.59 -5.01
CA GLY A 135 -17.05 -7.58 -5.76
C GLY A 135 -16.67 -6.12 -5.48
N GLU A 136 -15.74 -5.87 -4.55
CA GLU A 136 -15.21 -4.54 -4.21
C GLU A 136 -13.77 -4.37 -4.70
N LEU A 137 -13.30 -3.14 -4.72
CA LEU A 137 -11.94 -2.75 -5.08
C LEU A 137 -11.12 -2.48 -3.81
N THR A 138 -9.97 -3.14 -3.71
CA THR A 138 -8.95 -2.90 -2.68
C THR A 138 -7.68 -2.36 -3.32
N LEU A 139 -6.84 -1.71 -2.52
CA LEU A 139 -5.50 -1.32 -2.92
C LEU A 139 -4.67 -2.56 -3.29
N GLY A 140 -4.04 -2.51 -4.45
CA GLY A 140 -3.12 -3.53 -4.95
C GLY A 140 -1.70 -3.34 -4.42
N ILE A 141 -0.82 -4.31 -4.69
CA ILE A 141 0.54 -4.35 -4.15
C ILE A 141 1.35 -3.08 -4.42
N ARG A 142 1.18 -2.45 -5.59
CA ARG A 142 1.91 -1.23 -5.97
C ARG A 142 1.64 -0.06 -5.03
N PHE A 143 0.47 -0.01 -4.39
CA PHE A 143 0.24 0.96 -3.32
C PHE A 143 1.20 0.74 -2.15
N PHE A 144 1.29 -0.49 -1.66
CA PHE A 144 2.07 -0.84 -0.48
C PHE A 144 3.58 -0.73 -0.73
N THR A 145 4.04 -1.00 -1.94
CA THR A 145 5.46 -0.92 -2.29
C THR A 145 5.90 0.49 -2.66
N ASP A 146 5.11 1.18 -3.50
CA ASP A 146 5.60 2.41 -4.15
C ASP A 146 5.08 3.66 -3.44
N LEU A 147 3.85 3.61 -2.93
CA LEU A 147 3.10 4.81 -2.61
C LEU A 147 2.83 5.02 -1.12
N ILE A 148 2.76 3.95 -0.33
CA ILE A 148 2.24 3.98 1.04
C ILE A 148 2.89 5.05 1.92
N LYS A 149 4.19 5.28 1.74
CA LYS A 149 4.99 6.28 2.47
C LYS A 149 4.54 7.73 2.24
N PHE A 150 3.83 8.01 1.14
CA PHE A 150 3.37 9.35 0.78
C PHE A 150 1.96 9.68 1.30
N PHE A 151 1.28 8.73 1.92
CA PHE A 151 -0.08 8.93 2.42
C PHE A 151 -0.10 8.97 3.94
N PRO A 152 -0.84 9.91 4.56
CA PRO A 152 -1.01 9.93 6.00
C PRO A 152 -1.86 8.74 6.44
N LEU A 153 -1.32 7.90 7.32
CA LEU A 153 -2.01 6.72 7.87
C LEU A 153 -2.30 6.85 9.38
N ASN A 154 -2.11 8.04 9.95
CA ASN A 154 -2.19 8.28 11.39
C ASN A 154 -3.61 8.11 11.96
N ASN A 155 -4.61 8.21 11.11
CA ASN A 155 -6.03 8.02 11.43
C ASN A 155 -6.46 6.55 11.43
N LEU A 156 -5.56 5.62 11.08
CA LEU A 156 -5.85 4.18 11.03
C LEU A 156 -5.40 3.47 12.29
N ASP A 157 -6.12 2.42 12.66
CA ASP A 157 -5.70 1.51 13.72
C ASP A 157 -4.31 0.93 13.42
N LYS A 158 -3.50 0.77 14.46
CA LYS A 158 -2.17 0.15 14.34
C LYS A 158 -2.25 -1.31 14.79
N CYS A 159 -1.55 -2.17 14.07
CA CYS A 159 -1.41 -3.57 14.43
C CYS A 159 -0.67 -3.70 15.76
N SER A 160 -1.26 -4.44 16.69
CA SER A 160 -0.70 -4.63 18.03
C SER A 160 0.58 -5.49 18.04
N LEU A 161 0.98 -6.07 16.91
CA LEU A 161 2.23 -6.84 16.76
C LEU A 161 3.32 -6.04 16.05
N CYS A 162 3.05 -5.51 14.85
CA CYS A 162 4.07 -4.83 14.04
C CYS A 162 4.02 -3.30 14.11
N ASN A 163 3.03 -2.74 14.83
CA ASN A 163 2.80 -1.29 14.98
C ASN A 163 2.55 -0.50 13.68
N ASN A 164 2.42 -1.19 12.53
CA ASN A 164 2.06 -0.59 11.25
C ASN A 164 0.55 -0.40 11.13
N ALA A 165 0.14 0.60 10.35
CA ALA A 165 -1.26 0.90 10.08
C ALA A 165 -2.01 -0.28 9.43
N ILE A 166 -3.25 -0.48 9.83
CA ILE A 166 -4.14 -1.50 9.28
C ILE A 166 -5.09 -0.83 8.29
N ILE A 167 -4.99 -1.27 7.03
CA ILE A 167 -5.83 -0.78 5.94
C ILE A 167 -6.89 -1.85 5.63
N VAL A 168 -8.15 -1.52 5.92
CA VAL A 168 -9.38 -2.29 5.73
C VAL A 168 -9.46 -3.60 6.53
N GLU A 169 -8.64 -4.59 6.18
CA GLU A 169 -8.76 -5.95 6.71
C GLU A 169 -8.04 -6.08 8.07
N ASN A 170 -8.78 -6.51 9.09
CA ASN A 170 -8.24 -6.71 10.44
C ASN A 170 -8.76 -8.00 11.10
N LYS A 171 -7.99 -8.51 12.06
CA LYS A 171 -8.43 -9.52 13.03
C LYS A 171 -8.31 -8.96 14.43
N ARG A 172 -9.20 -9.41 15.32
CA ARG A 172 -9.26 -8.94 16.71
C ARG A 172 -9.13 -10.10 17.67
N CYS A 173 -8.42 -9.89 18.78
CA CYS A 173 -8.47 -10.81 19.91
C CYS A 173 -9.89 -10.80 20.51
N SER A 174 -10.46 -11.98 20.74
CA SER A 174 -11.79 -12.15 21.36
C SER A 174 -11.85 -11.64 22.80
N HIS A 175 -10.73 -11.57 23.51
CA HIS A 175 -10.67 -11.21 24.93
C HIS A 175 -10.40 -9.71 25.18
N CYS A 176 -9.38 -9.12 24.54
CA CYS A 176 -8.99 -7.73 24.79
C CYS A 176 -9.26 -6.79 23.60
N LEU A 177 -9.84 -7.31 22.51
CA LEU A 177 -10.17 -6.57 21.29
C LEU A 177 -8.96 -5.91 20.60
N SER A 178 -7.72 -6.26 20.98
CA SER A 178 -6.52 -5.80 20.29
C SER A 178 -6.57 -6.17 18.82
N VAL A 179 -6.20 -5.22 17.96
CA VAL A 179 -6.36 -5.32 16.51
C VAL A 179 -5.02 -5.70 15.87
N TYR A 180 -5.08 -6.60 14.89
CA TYR A 180 -3.93 -7.12 14.16
C TYR A 180 -4.20 -7.14 12.66
N HIS A 181 -3.14 -7.05 11.85
CA HIS A 181 -3.24 -7.50 10.47
C HIS A 181 -3.56 -9.00 10.44
N PRO A 182 -4.33 -9.49 9.44
CA PRO A 182 -4.64 -10.91 9.33
C PRO A 182 -3.41 -11.83 9.35
N HIS A 183 -2.33 -11.46 8.64
CA HIS A 183 -1.10 -12.26 8.61
C HIS A 183 -0.35 -12.24 9.96
N CYS A 184 -0.29 -11.10 10.65
CA CYS A 184 0.27 -11.02 12.01
C CYS A 184 -0.51 -11.90 13.00
N PHE A 185 -1.84 -11.86 12.92
CA PHE A 185 -2.70 -12.68 13.77
C PHE A 185 -2.52 -14.17 13.51
N ASN A 186 -2.51 -14.59 12.24
CA ASN A 186 -2.31 -15.99 11.86
C ASN A 186 -0.95 -16.50 12.34
N HIS A 187 0.11 -15.69 12.20
CA HIS A 187 1.44 -16.04 12.71
C HIS A 187 1.44 -16.27 14.23
N LEU A 188 0.74 -15.42 15.00
CA LEU A 188 0.60 -15.61 16.44
C LEU A 188 -0.20 -16.87 16.76
N ALA A 189 -1.30 -17.11 16.05
CA ALA A 189 -2.14 -18.29 16.23
C ALA A 189 -1.35 -19.60 16.00
N GLU A 190 -0.54 -19.64 14.95
CA GLU A 190 0.30 -20.79 14.59
C GLU A 190 1.47 -21.02 15.55
N LYS A 191 2.18 -19.95 15.95
CA LYS A 191 3.41 -20.10 16.74
C LYS A 191 3.20 -20.12 18.25
N LEU A 192 2.27 -19.31 18.75
CA LEU A 192 2.09 -19.08 20.17
C LEU A 192 0.69 -19.49 20.64
N SER A 193 -0.31 -19.43 19.75
CA SER A 193 -1.74 -19.58 20.07
C SER A 193 -2.23 -18.64 21.18
N LEU A 194 -1.48 -17.56 21.45
CA LEU A 194 -1.75 -16.57 22.50
C LEU A 194 -1.70 -15.15 21.94
N CYS A 195 -2.54 -14.28 22.49
CA CYS A 195 -2.61 -12.87 22.17
C CYS A 195 -1.32 -12.17 22.62
N PHE A 196 -0.71 -11.39 21.72
CA PHE A 196 0.51 -10.66 22.04
C PHE A 196 0.32 -9.68 23.21
N VAL A 197 -0.88 -9.09 23.33
CA VAL A 197 -1.20 -8.06 24.34
C VAL A 197 -1.63 -8.70 25.67
N CYS A 198 -2.72 -9.46 25.70
CA CYS A 198 -3.31 -9.97 26.94
C CYS A 198 -2.85 -11.37 27.34
N LYS A 199 -2.06 -12.06 26.50
CA LYS A 199 -1.56 -13.42 26.72
C LYS A 199 -2.63 -14.52 26.87
N ASN A 200 -3.91 -14.22 26.64
CA ASN A 200 -4.97 -15.23 26.54
C ASN A 200 -4.94 -15.94 25.17
N ALA A 201 -5.59 -17.10 25.08
CA ALA A 201 -5.73 -17.82 23.81
C ALA A 201 -6.39 -16.97 22.71
N LEU A 202 -5.92 -17.13 21.46
CA LEU A 202 -6.40 -16.40 20.28
C LEU A 202 -7.64 -17.00 19.64
#